data_AF-A0A533UZQ3-F1
#
_entry.id   AF-A0A533UZQ3-F1
#
_cell.length_a   1.000
_cell.length_b   1.000
_cell.length_c   1.000
_cell.angle_alpha   90.00
_cell.angle_beta   90.00
_cell.angle_gamma   90.00
#
_symmetry.space_group_name_H-M   'P 1'
#
loop_
_entity.id
_entity.type
_entity.pdbx_description
1 polymer ?
#
loop_
_entity_poly.entity_id
_entity_poly.type
_entity_poly.pdbx_seq_one_letter_code
_entity_poly.pdbx_strand_id
1 'polypeptide(L)'
;MVRVISSKIVDLPQEKVFSVIKDLGKLPSLFPDKYKSFNILEQSDNHILTEEIVSISGKEIKQKVKHVLEPNRLLKIEIIDGDTKGTILTIVLN
;
A
#
# COMPACT_ATOMS: atom_id res chain seq x y z
N MET A 1 13.70 -2.18 -16.73
CA MET A 1 13.14 -2.40 -15.37
C MET A 1 13.72 -1.33 -14.47
N VAL A 2 12.89 -0.46 -13.87
CA VAL A 2 13.36 0.60 -12.98
C VAL A 2 13.13 0.14 -11.53
N ARG A 3 14.16 0.24 -10.69
CA ARG A 3 14.08 -0.03 -9.26
C ARG A 3 14.47 1.23 -8.50
N VAL A 4 13.62 1.65 -7.57
CA VAL A 4 13.88 2.81 -6.70
C VAL A 4 13.92 2.33 -5.26
N ILE A 5 14.90 2.81 -4.51
CA ILE A 5 15.05 2.52 -3.07
C ILE A 5 15.09 3.87 -2.35
N SER A 6 14.28 4.00 -1.29
CA SER A 6 14.24 5.18 -0.43
C SER A 6 14.14 4.71 1.02
N SER A 7 14.76 5.47 1.92
CA SER A 7 14.79 5.17 3.36
C SER A 7 14.58 6.46 4.16
N LYS A 8 13.85 6.35 5.27
CA LYS A 8 13.64 7.46 6.20
C LYS A 8 13.70 6.95 7.63
N ILE A 9 14.40 7.68 8.49
CA ILE A 9 14.45 7.41 9.94
C ILE A 9 13.29 8.17 10.59
N VAL A 10 12.58 7.49 11.49
CA VAL A 10 11.49 8.04 12.29
C VAL A 10 11.72 7.67 13.75
N ASP A 11 11.57 8.66 14.63
CA ASP A 11 11.72 8.49 16.08
C ASP A 11 10.41 7.97 16.71
N LEU A 12 10.06 6.73 16.35
CA LEU A 12 8.86 6.04 16.83
C LEU A 12 9.16 4.55 17.04
N PRO A 13 8.50 3.89 18.02
CA PRO A 13 8.55 2.44 18.15
C PRO A 13 8.11 1.74 16.84
N GLN A 14 8.82 0.70 16.44
CA GLN A 14 8.56 -0.06 15.21
C GLN A 14 7.10 -0.55 15.11
N GLU A 15 6.54 -1.00 16.23
CA GLU A 15 5.15 -1.47 16.33
C GLU A 15 4.13 -0.37 15.98
N LYS A 16 4.41 0.88 16.37
CA LYS A 16 3.54 2.02 16.05
C LYS A 16 3.61 2.37 14.57
N VAL A 17 4.79 2.21 13.94
CA VAL A 17 4.94 2.39 12.50
C VAL A 17 4.15 1.30 11.76
N PHE A 18 4.26 0.05 12.21
CA PHE A 18 3.53 -1.06 11.60
C PHE A 18 2.02 -0.98 11.76
N SER A 19 1.52 -0.52 12.91
CA SER A 19 0.07 -0.46 13.16
C SER A 19 -0.63 0.53 12.22
N VAL A 20 0.02 1.64 11.87
CA VAL A 20 -0.48 2.61 10.88
C VAL A 20 -0.47 2.01 9.47
N ILE A 21 0.59 1.28 9.12
CA ILE A 21 0.73 0.62 7.82
C ILE A 21 -0.27 -0.54 7.65
N LYS A 22 -0.56 -1.25 8.74
CA LYS A 22 -1.46 -2.42 8.77
C LYS A 22 -2.93 -2.04 8.53
N ASP A 23 -3.32 -0.84 8.94
CA ASP A 23 -4.69 -0.37 8.81
C ASP A 23 -4.95 0.21 7.41
N LEU A 24 -4.87 -0.65 6.38
CA LEU A 24 -5.02 -0.26 4.98
C LEU A 24 -6.37 0.42 4.70
N GLY A 25 -7.41 0.08 5.46
CA GLY A 25 -8.72 0.72 5.35
C GLY A 25 -8.71 2.21 5.71
N LYS A 26 -7.70 2.69 6.45
CA LYS A 26 -7.52 4.11 6.76
C LYS A 26 -6.73 4.89 5.71
N LEU A 27 -6.15 4.24 4.70
CA LEU A 27 -5.38 4.94 3.66
C LEU A 27 -6.17 6.05 2.97
N PRO A 28 -7.47 5.89 2.63
CA PRO A 28 -8.25 6.97 2.05
C PRO A 28 -8.42 8.17 2.98
N SER A 29 -8.56 7.93 4.28
CA SER A 29 -8.67 8.99 5.29
C SER A 29 -7.33 9.69 5.56
N LEU A 30 -6.22 8.95 5.49
CA LEU A 30 -4.87 9.48 5.67
C LEU A 30 -4.38 10.27 4.45
N PHE A 31 -4.82 9.86 3.25
CA PHE A 31 -4.42 10.45 1.99
C PHE A 31 -5.64 10.74 1.08
N PRO A 32 -6.57 11.61 1.52
CA PRO A 32 -7.82 11.88 0.81
C PRO A 32 -7.62 12.50 -0.58
N ASP A 33 -6.52 13.22 -0.76
CA ASP A 33 -6.15 13.81 -2.06
C ASP A 33 -5.66 12.75 -3.05
N LYS A 34 -5.22 11.59 -2.56
CA LYS A 34 -4.65 10.50 -3.36
C LYS A 34 -5.69 9.44 -3.68
N TYR A 35 -6.46 8.98 -2.70
CA TYR A 35 -7.44 7.91 -2.91
C TYR A 35 -8.82 8.50 -3.22
N LYS A 36 -9.31 8.26 -4.43
CA LYS A 36 -10.67 8.61 -4.85
C LYS A 36 -11.68 7.51 -4.54
N SER A 37 -11.23 6.26 -4.62
CA SER A 37 -12.01 5.08 -4.25
C SER A 37 -11.07 3.99 -3.72
N PHE A 38 -11.55 3.23 -2.75
CA PHE A 38 -10.80 2.13 -2.13
C PHE A 38 -11.80 1.09 -1.65
N ASN A 39 -11.88 -0.01 -2.37
CA ASN A 39 -12.80 -1.10 -2.12
C ASN A 39 -12.01 -2.35 -1.75
N ILE A 40 -12.28 -2.92 -0.58
CA ILE A 40 -11.72 -4.21 -0.18
C ILE A 40 -12.55 -5.31 -0.85
N LEU A 41 -11.90 -6.14 -1.67
CA LEU A 41 -12.51 -7.27 -2.36
C LEU A 41 -12.39 -8.57 -1.57
N GLU A 42 -11.24 -8.77 -0.93
CA GLU A 42 -10.94 -9.96 -0.14
C GLU A 42 -10.00 -9.57 1.00
N GLN A 43 -10.20 -10.19 2.17
CA GLN A 43 -9.35 -9.99 3.33
C GLN A 43 -9.17 -11.31 4.07
N SER A 44 -7.92 -11.63 4.38
CA SER A 44 -7.51 -12.73 5.24
C SER A 44 -6.51 -12.23 6.28
N ASP A 45 -5.96 -13.16 7.07
CA ASP A 45 -4.99 -12.83 8.13
C ASP A 45 -3.71 -12.16 7.63
N ASN A 46 -3.26 -12.49 6.41
CA ASN A 46 -1.96 -12.06 5.88
C ASN A 46 -2.02 -11.36 4.52
N HIS A 47 -3.20 -11.28 3.90
CA HIS A 47 -3.35 -10.57 2.64
C HIS A 47 -4.68 -9.86 2.52
N ILE A 48 -4.65 -8.76 1.76
CA ILE A 48 -5.82 -7.93 1.45
C ILE A 48 -5.79 -7.67 -0.05
N LEU A 49 -6.91 -7.92 -0.71
CA LEU A 49 -7.11 -7.62 -2.13
C LEU A 49 -8.03 -6.42 -2.25
N THR A 50 -7.62 -5.41 -3.01
CA THR A 50 -8.36 -4.16 -3.15
C THR A 50 -8.54 -3.77 -4.61
N GLU A 51 -9.61 -3.02 -4.86
CA GLU A 51 -9.78 -2.19 -6.05
C GLU A 51 -9.67 -0.72 -5.67
N GLU A 52 -8.76 0.00 -6.32
CA GLU A 52 -8.38 1.35 -5.94
C GLU A 52 -8.46 2.28 -7.15
N ILE A 53 -8.98 3.49 -6.92
CA ILE A 53 -8.84 4.61 -7.85
C ILE A 53 -7.98 5.65 -7.14
N VAL A 54 -6.77 5.89 -7.67
CA VAL A 54 -5.80 6.79 -7.04
C VAL A 54 -5.33 7.88 -8.02
N SER A 55 -5.08 9.06 -7.50
CA SER A 55 -4.53 10.19 -8.24
C SER A 55 -3.01 10.27 -8.08
N ILE A 56 -2.30 10.02 -9.18
CA ILE A 56 -0.84 10.12 -9.25
C ILE A 56 -0.48 11.18 -10.29
N SER A 57 0.26 12.21 -9.86
CA SER A 57 0.71 13.31 -10.72
C SER A 57 -0.42 13.95 -11.55
N GLY A 58 -1.61 14.07 -10.94
CA GLY A 58 -2.80 14.65 -11.57
C GLY A 58 -3.58 13.70 -12.50
N LYS A 59 -3.15 12.44 -12.64
CA LYS A 59 -3.87 11.40 -13.39
C LYS A 59 -4.54 10.44 -12.45
N GLU A 60 -5.80 10.15 -12.71
CA GLU A 60 -6.52 9.07 -12.03
C GLU A 60 -6.15 7.75 -12.69
N ILE A 61 -5.78 6.77 -11.87
CA ILE A 61 -5.49 5.42 -12.30
C ILE A 61 -6.36 4.44 -11.52
N LYS A 62 -6.81 3.39 -12.21
CA LYS A 62 -7.59 2.31 -11.61
C LYS A 62 -6.72 1.07 -11.56
N GLN A 63 -6.75 0.39 -10.40
CA GLN A 63 -5.89 -0.75 -10.17
C GLN A 63 -6.49 -1.75 -9.20
N LYS A 64 -6.11 -3.01 -9.41
CA LYS A 64 -6.36 -4.10 -8.48
C LYS A 64 -5.06 -4.45 -7.79
N VAL A 65 -5.05 -4.37 -6.47
CA VAL A 65 -3.83 -4.40 -5.67
C VAL A 65 -3.89 -5.52 -4.65
N LYS A 66 -2.83 -6.32 -4.60
CA LYS A 66 -2.64 -7.35 -3.59
C LYS A 66 -1.64 -6.85 -2.56
N HIS A 67 -2.11 -6.70 -1.34
CA HIS A 67 -1.31 -6.35 -0.18
C HIS A 67 -1.01 -7.63 0.61
N VAL A 68 0.25 -7.88 0.94
CA VAL A 68 0.70 -9.00 1.76
C VAL A 68 1.45 -8.44 2.96
N LEU A 69 1.00 -8.81 4.15
CA LEU A 69 1.52 -8.30 5.42
C LEU A 69 2.21 -9.42 6.20
N GLU A 70 3.47 -9.18 6.54
CA GLU A 70 4.18 -9.93 7.58
C GLU A 70 4.32 -9.01 8.80
N PRO A 71 3.61 -9.30 9.91
CA PRO A 71 3.63 -8.46 11.10
C PRO A 71 5.05 -8.13 11.56
N ASN A 72 5.28 -6.87 11.91
CA ASN A 72 6.55 -6.34 12.42
C ASN A 72 7.76 -6.48 11.46
N ARG A 73 7.54 -6.83 10.18
CA ARG A 73 8.63 -7.07 9.24
C ARG A 73 8.43 -6.42 7.88
N LEU A 74 7.37 -6.78 7.18
CA LEU A 74 7.20 -6.45 5.76
C LEU A 74 5.76 -6.09 5.42
N LEU A 75 5.59 -5.04 4.61
CA LEU A 75 4.41 -4.85 3.76
C LEU A 75 4.85 -4.95 2.30
N LYS A 76 4.31 -5.93 1.58
CA LYS A 76 4.47 -6.07 0.13
C LYS A 76 3.17 -5.68 -0.57
N ILE A 77 3.27 -4.81 -1.55
CA ILE A 77 2.14 -4.34 -2.37
C ILE A 77 2.44 -4.69 -3.81
N GLU A 78 1.52 -5.38 -4.46
CA GLU A 78 1.67 -5.86 -5.83
C GLU A 78 0.45 -5.47 -6.66
N ILE A 79 0.67 -4.74 -7.74
CA ILE A 79 -0.40 -4.32 -8.65
C ILE A 79 -0.62 -5.44 -9.65
N ILE A 80 -1.68 -6.21 -9.43
CA ILE A 80 -1.98 -7.41 -10.22
C ILE A 80 -2.79 -7.09 -11.48
N ASP A 81 -3.50 -5.96 -11.50
CA ASP A 81 -4.22 -5.48 -12.68
C ASP A 81 -4.38 -3.94 -12.70
N GLY A 82 -4.61 -3.37 -13.88
CA GLY A 82 -4.80 -1.94 -14.10
C GLY A 82 -3.59 -1.21 -14.68
N ASP A 83 -3.61 0.13 -14.62
CA ASP A 83 -2.70 1.02 -15.37
C ASP A 83 -1.21 0.82 -15.05
N THR A 84 -0.91 0.36 -13.85
CA THR A 84 0.46 0.20 -13.32
C THR A 84 0.79 -1.26 -12.98
N LYS A 85 0.08 -2.20 -13.62
CA LYS A 85 0.26 -3.65 -13.46
C LYS A 85 1.73 -4.06 -13.52
N GLY A 86 2.12 -4.96 -12.60
CA GLY A 86 3.49 -5.46 -12.46
C GLY A 86 4.39 -4.59 -11.58
N THR A 87 3.90 -3.45 -11.09
CA THR A 87 4.61 -2.67 -10.07
C THR A 87 4.57 -3.40 -8.73
N ILE A 88 5.72 -3.45 -8.06
CA ILE A 88 5.88 -4.06 -6.74
C ILE A 88 6.49 -3.01 -5.82
N LEU A 89 5.80 -2.71 -4.71
CA LEU A 89 6.30 -1.89 -3.63
C LEU A 89 6.56 -2.80 -2.41
N THR A 90 7.66 -2.55 -1.72
CA THR A 90 8.12 -3.36 -0.59
C THR A 90 8.59 -2.40 0.50
N ILE A 91 7.89 -2.40 1.62
CA ILE A 91 8.19 -1.57 2.79
C ILE A 91 8.74 -2.49 3.87
N VAL A 92 10.01 -2.29 4.23
CA VAL A 92 10.71 -3.05 5.26
C VAL A 92 11.08 -2.09 6.38
N LEU A 93 10.86 -2.50 7.62
CA LEU A 93 11.38 -1.82 8.79
C LEU A 93 12.61 -2.58 9.27
N ASN A 94 13.73 -1.86 9.38
CA ASN A 94 15.02 -2.38 9.85
C ASN A 94 15.34 -1.82 11.23
#